data_AF-A0A2N5YR77-F1
#
_entry.id   AF-A0A2N5YR77-F1
#
_cell.length_a   1.000
_cell.length_b   1.000
_cell.length_c   1.000
_cell.angle_alpha   90.00
_cell.angle_beta   90.00
_cell.angle_gamma   90.00
#
_symmetry.space_group_name_H-M   'P 1'
#
loop_
_entity.id
_entity.type
_entity.pdbx_description
1 polymer ?
#
loop_
_entity_poly.entity_id
_entity_poly.type
_entity_poly.pdbx_seq_one_letter_code
_entity_poly.pdbx_strand_id
1 'polypeptide(L)'
;MRTKHLLVLILTFYAFSVPAQMILEFNTNLDDGTDIALPLYGTVDVIVDWGDGSTEPYSSQGLKSHTYASEGIYTVSINGTLSHFGYSGYDDLEKLTKIVDFGDIGLTDLSYCCHHAINLIEIPNQIPGTVTDLSHMFENAYNFDVDISDWDVSNITTMNSMFYHAQHFNMPIGDWDVSNVTDMQYMFYHSYLFNQHINDWDVSNVTDMNNMFMKAQTFNEKIDNWDVSNVTDMSFMFRNAFEFNQNIGSWDVSNVNNMQSMFFQAYIFNQNIGSWDVSNVTNMQGVFYHAHDFDQNLGNWNVSNVTDMGDILNFAILSVENYDALLNCWADQTLNPNLNFHGGYSQYSCAAIDAHDILTSATNNWTVSDGGLAEDITNPTITCPSNFTVIADDITQTYTVQGTELDPLAYDYNCEGSFIVNDYNSSNSLNNTIFNLGTTCVLWTVEDNNGNINTCSFDVTIETYTDIPNEEGKFEFSIYPNPVN
;
A
#
# COMPACT_ATOMS: atom_id res chain seq x y z
N MET A 1 -43.78 73.97 -20.22
CA MET A 1 -43.72 73.00 -19.12
C MET A 1 -44.78 71.93 -19.38
N ARG A 2 -44.38 70.74 -19.87
CA ARG A 2 -45.28 69.59 -20.07
C ARG A 2 -44.90 68.54 -19.03
N THR A 3 -45.76 68.33 -18.06
CA THR A 3 -45.67 67.27 -17.05
C THR A 3 -46.04 65.95 -17.72
N LYS A 4 -45.08 65.01 -17.81
CA LYS A 4 -45.34 63.62 -18.18
C LYS A 4 -45.69 62.86 -16.91
N HIS A 5 -46.88 62.25 -16.86
CA HIS A 5 -47.22 61.27 -15.84
C HIS A 5 -46.57 59.93 -16.20
N LEU A 6 -45.68 59.48 -15.32
CA LEU A 6 -45.06 58.15 -15.39
C LEU A 6 -46.04 57.17 -14.72
N LEU A 7 -46.68 56.32 -15.51
CA LEU A 7 -47.48 55.21 -15.02
C LEU A 7 -46.50 54.08 -14.66
N VAL A 8 -46.30 53.84 -13.35
CA VAL A 8 -45.50 52.70 -12.86
C VAL A 8 -46.40 51.47 -12.85
N LEU A 9 -46.17 50.56 -13.80
CA LEU A 9 -46.79 49.25 -13.85
C LEU A 9 -46.00 48.32 -12.91
N ILE A 10 -46.52 48.07 -11.71
CA ILE A 10 -45.96 47.06 -10.81
C ILE A 10 -46.41 45.70 -11.37
N LEU A 11 -45.53 45.02 -12.11
CA LEU A 11 -45.68 43.59 -12.38
C LEU A 11 -45.30 42.84 -11.10
N THR A 12 -46.30 42.38 -10.36
CA THR A 12 -46.12 41.29 -9.41
C THR A 12 -45.85 40.01 -10.21
N PHE A 13 -44.61 39.56 -10.22
CA PHE A 13 -44.28 38.19 -10.61
C PHE A 13 -44.94 37.26 -9.59
N TYR A 14 -46.05 36.62 -9.98
CA TYR A 14 -46.43 35.37 -9.36
C TYR A 14 -45.38 34.35 -9.76
N ALA A 15 -44.54 33.91 -8.81
CA ALA A 15 -43.80 32.67 -8.96
C ALA A 15 -44.86 31.57 -9.08
N PHE A 16 -45.04 31.04 -10.28
CA PHE A 16 -45.71 29.76 -10.43
C PHE A 16 -44.84 28.74 -9.70
N SER A 17 -45.36 28.15 -8.62
CA SER A 17 -44.72 26.97 -8.03
C SER A 17 -44.72 25.90 -9.12
N VAL A 18 -43.54 25.57 -9.65
CA VAL A 18 -43.38 24.41 -10.51
C VAL A 18 -43.93 23.22 -9.72
N PRO A 19 -44.90 22.45 -10.22
CA PRO A 19 -45.23 21.18 -9.57
C PRO A 19 -43.95 20.35 -9.63
N ALA A 20 -43.37 20.06 -8.48
CA ALA A 20 -42.03 19.52 -8.41
C ALA A 20 -42.08 18.01 -8.61
N GLN A 21 -42.39 17.61 -9.84
CA GLN A 21 -42.49 16.22 -10.29
C GLN A 21 -41.11 15.69 -10.67
N MET A 22 -40.89 14.39 -10.45
CA MET A 22 -39.74 13.70 -11.03
C MET A 22 -40.01 13.48 -12.52
N ILE A 23 -38.99 13.69 -13.36
CA ILE A 23 -39.08 13.58 -14.82
C ILE A 23 -37.98 12.65 -15.32
N LEU A 24 -38.38 11.62 -16.05
CA LEU A 24 -37.53 10.57 -16.60
C LEU A 24 -37.69 10.49 -18.11
N GLU A 25 -36.63 10.12 -18.82
CA GLU A 25 -36.68 9.75 -20.23
C GLU A 25 -36.30 8.28 -20.38
N PHE A 26 -37.18 7.52 -21.03
CA PHE A 26 -36.94 6.14 -21.42
C PHE A 26 -36.91 6.01 -22.94
N ASN A 27 -36.01 5.17 -23.44
CA ASN A 27 -35.93 4.80 -24.85
C ASN A 27 -36.13 3.30 -25.01
N THR A 28 -37.34 2.88 -25.40
CA THR A 28 -37.70 1.48 -25.58
C THR A 28 -37.12 0.84 -26.85
N ASN A 29 -36.32 1.58 -27.62
CA ASN A 29 -35.56 1.00 -28.76
C ASN A 29 -34.23 0.37 -28.32
N LEU A 30 -33.83 0.49 -27.04
CA LEU A 30 -32.50 0.10 -26.57
C LEU A 30 -32.40 -1.34 -26.05
N ASP A 31 -33.53 -1.96 -25.72
CA ASP A 31 -33.61 -3.35 -25.27
C ASP A 31 -34.95 -3.97 -25.70
N ASP A 32 -35.08 -5.30 -25.61
CA ASP A 32 -36.23 -6.06 -26.07
C ASP A 32 -37.54 -5.61 -25.39
N GLY A 33 -38.59 -5.49 -26.21
CA GLY A 33 -39.94 -5.17 -25.75
C GLY A 33 -40.18 -3.68 -25.50
N THR A 34 -41.46 -3.32 -25.41
CA THR A 34 -41.92 -1.95 -25.19
C THR A 34 -42.33 -1.69 -23.75
N ASP A 35 -41.98 -2.60 -22.85
CA ASP A 35 -42.27 -2.49 -21.42
C ASP A 35 -41.20 -1.67 -20.72
N ILE A 36 -41.63 -0.81 -19.80
CA ILE A 36 -40.77 -0.20 -18.78
C ILE A 36 -41.39 -0.45 -17.41
N ALA A 37 -40.56 -0.46 -16.36
CA ALA A 37 -41.06 -0.47 -14.99
C ALA A 37 -40.40 0.62 -14.13
N LEU A 38 -41.19 1.14 -13.18
CA LEU A 38 -40.75 2.13 -12.21
C LEU A 38 -40.69 1.51 -10.81
N PRO A 39 -39.53 1.55 -10.14
CA PRO A 39 -39.38 1.06 -8.77
C PRO A 39 -39.84 2.10 -7.74
N LEU A 40 -41.15 2.15 -7.49
CA LEU A 40 -41.74 3.07 -6.52
C LEU A 40 -41.78 2.42 -5.13
N TYR A 41 -40.97 2.86 -4.17
CA TYR A 41 -40.91 2.27 -2.82
C TYR A 41 -40.99 3.30 -1.70
N GLY A 42 -41.12 2.82 -0.46
CA GLY A 42 -41.32 3.65 0.73
C GLY A 42 -42.74 4.22 0.79
N THR A 43 -42.85 5.52 1.04
CA THR A 43 -44.11 6.25 0.95
C THR A 43 -44.45 6.45 -0.52
N VAL A 44 -45.62 5.96 -0.95
CA VAL A 44 -46.08 6.07 -2.34
C VAL A 44 -47.52 6.59 -2.35
N ASP A 45 -47.70 7.82 -2.82
CA ASP A 45 -48.98 8.43 -3.20
C ASP A 45 -48.73 9.33 -4.41
N VAL A 46 -48.69 8.73 -5.60
CA VAL A 46 -48.28 9.39 -6.83
C VAL A 46 -49.25 9.12 -7.98
N ILE A 47 -49.25 10.03 -8.95
CA ILE A 47 -49.80 9.84 -10.28
C ILE A 47 -48.62 9.80 -11.24
N VAL A 48 -48.53 8.72 -12.01
CA VAL A 48 -47.53 8.57 -13.07
C VAL A 48 -48.20 8.92 -14.40
N ASP A 49 -47.61 9.83 -15.16
CA ASP A 49 -47.91 10.05 -16.57
C ASP A 49 -46.81 9.36 -17.39
N TRP A 50 -47.19 8.38 -18.23
CA TRP A 50 -46.25 7.56 -18.98
C TRP A 50 -45.76 8.21 -20.28
N GLY A 51 -46.26 9.41 -20.61
CA GLY A 51 -45.82 10.16 -21.79
C GLY A 51 -46.44 9.71 -23.11
N ASP A 52 -47.33 8.72 -23.10
CA ASP A 52 -48.12 8.28 -24.27
C ASP A 52 -49.59 8.71 -24.20
N GLY A 53 -49.93 9.53 -23.18
CA GLY A 53 -51.27 10.00 -22.88
C GLY A 53 -52.01 9.14 -21.85
N SER A 54 -51.43 8.05 -21.34
CA SER A 54 -51.94 7.33 -20.17
C SER A 54 -51.42 7.91 -18.86
N THR A 55 -52.24 7.81 -17.81
CA THR A 55 -51.88 8.20 -16.45
C THR A 55 -52.45 7.21 -15.45
N GLU A 56 -51.66 6.82 -14.46
CA GLU A 56 -52.02 5.79 -13.49
C GLU A 56 -51.71 6.27 -12.06
N PRO A 57 -52.68 6.23 -11.13
CA PRO A 57 -52.42 6.50 -9.72
C PRO A 57 -51.86 5.26 -9.03
N TYR A 58 -50.84 5.46 -8.19
CA TYR A 58 -50.28 4.43 -7.32
C TYR A 58 -50.26 4.91 -5.87
N SER A 59 -50.82 4.09 -4.98
CA SER A 59 -50.88 4.34 -3.53
C SER A 59 -50.19 3.23 -2.73
N SER A 60 -49.33 2.44 -3.37
CA SER A 60 -48.62 1.33 -2.77
C SER A 60 -47.29 1.09 -3.46
N GLN A 61 -46.29 0.70 -2.68
CA GLN A 61 -44.95 0.37 -3.19
C GLN A 61 -44.94 -0.83 -4.15
N GLY A 62 -43.82 -0.97 -4.85
CA GLY A 62 -43.51 -2.07 -5.78
C GLY A 62 -43.26 -1.59 -7.19
N LEU A 63 -42.68 -2.48 -8.00
CA LEU A 63 -42.47 -2.27 -9.44
C LEU A 63 -43.80 -2.04 -10.16
N LYS A 64 -43.92 -0.90 -10.84
CA LYS A 64 -45.08 -0.56 -11.66
C LYS A 64 -44.68 -0.59 -13.12
N SER A 65 -45.31 -1.45 -13.91
CA SER A 65 -44.97 -1.62 -15.31
C SER A 65 -46.00 -0.96 -16.23
N HIS A 66 -45.54 -0.54 -17.40
CA HIS A 66 -46.34 -0.03 -18.49
C HIS A 66 -45.83 -0.55 -19.83
N THR A 67 -46.74 -0.90 -20.73
CA THR A 67 -46.43 -1.44 -22.06
C THR A 67 -46.84 -0.42 -23.13
N TYR A 68 -45.86 0.12 -23.87
CA TYR A 68 -46.16 1.04 -24.96
C TYR A 68 -46.62 0.31 -26.23
N ALA A 69 -47.46 0.97 -27.04
CA ALA A 69 -47.98 0.41 -28.29
C ALA A 69 -46.94 0.28 -29.42
N SER A 70 -45.85 1.04 -29.33
CA SER A 70 -44.72 1.01 -30.25
C SER A 70 -43.43 1.30 -29.50
N GLU A 71 -42.29 0.96 -30.09
CA GLU A 71 -40.99 1.44 -29.61
C GLU A 71 -40.89 2.97 -29.80
N GLY A 72 -40.15 3.64 -28.93
CA GLY A 72 -40.07 5.09 -28.94
C GLY A 72 -39.28 5.67 -27.77
N ILE A 73 -39.21 6.99 -27.75
CA ILE A 73 -38.70 7.77 -26.62
C ILE A 73 -39.91 8.31 -25.87
N TYR A 74 -39.96 8.06 -24.57
CA TYR A 74 -41.08 8.41 -23.70
C TYR A 74 -40.57 9.23 -22.52
N THR A 75 -41.21 10.38 -22.29
CA THR A 75 -40.99 11.19 -21.08
C THR A 75 -42.02 10.79 -20.04
N VAL A 76 -41.56 10.18 -18.96
CA VAL A 76 -42.39 9.75 -17.84
C VAL A 76 -42.29 10.79 -16.74
N SER A 77 -43.42 11.18 -16.15
CA SER A 77 -43.44 12.08 -15.00
C SER A 77 -44.16 11.46 -13.81
N ILE A 78 -43.60 11.66 -12.62
CA ILE A 78 -44.13 11.14 -11.35
C ILE A 78 -44.46 12.34 -10.47
N ASN A 79 -45.74 12.51 -10.16
CA ASN A 79 -46.24 13.64 -9.39
C ASN A 79 -46.95 13.15 -8.12
N GLY A 80 -46.57 13.69 -6.96
CA GLY A 80 -47.17 13.34 -5.67
C GLY A 80 -46.11 13.20 -4.60
N THR A 81 -46.26 12.21 -3.71
CA THR A 81 -45.29 11.90 -2.65
C THR A 81 -44.65 10.53 -2.90
N LEU A 82 -43.33 10.52 -3.03
CA LEU A 82 -42.49 9.34 -3.17
C LEU A 82 -41.24 9.50 -2.30
N SER A 83 -41.01 8.57 -1.37
CA SER A 83 -39.82 8.66 -0.49
C SER A 83 -38.61 7.86 -0.98
N HIS A 84 -38.80 6.87 -1.86
CA HIS A 84 -37.73 6.04 -2.40
C HIS A 84 -38.01 5.69 -3.87
N PHE A 85 -37.02 5.94 -4.73
CA PHE A 85 -37.04 5.51 -6.13
C PHE A 85 -35.83 4.60 -6.40
N GLY A 86 -36.08 3.29 -6.48
CA GLY A 86 -35.04 2.28 -6.54
C GLY A 86 -35.51 0.90 -6.08
N TYR A 87 -34.85 -0.16 -6.52
CA TYR A 87 -35.12 -1.53 -6.06
C TYR A 87 -34.03 -2.49 -6.52
N SER A 88 -33.35 -3.16 -5.59
CA SER A 88 -32.22 -4.08 -5.87
C SER A 88 -32.58 -5.36 -6.66
N GLY A 89 -33.86 -5.60 -6.94
CA GLY A 89 -34.32 -6.79 -7.66
C GLY A 89 -34.80 -6.49 -9.08
N TYR A 90 -34.47 -5.31 -9.63
CA TYR A 90 -34.91 -4.86 -10.95
C TYR A 90 -33.76 -4.35 -11.81
N ASP A 91 -33.16 -5.26 -12.58
CA ASP A 91 -31.96 -4.96 -13.36
C ASP A 91 -32.26 -4.38 -14.77
N ASP A 92 -33.54 -4.26 -15.18
CA ASP A 92 -33.94 -3.78 -16.52
C ASP A 92 -34.09 -2.23 -16.55
N LEU A 93 -32.99 -1.53 -16.32
CA LEU A 93 -32.89 -0.08 -16.44
C LEU A 93 -32.10 0.36 -17.68
N GLU A 94 -31.79 -0.55 -18.60
CA GLU A 94 -31.07 -0.24 -19.85
C GLU A 94 -31.82 0.78 -20.73
N LYS A 95 -33.15 0.80 -20.62
CA LYS A 95 -34.02 1.75 -21.33
C LYS A 95 -34.02 3.16 -20.71
N LEU A 96 -33.56 3.36 -19.47
CA LEU A 96 -33.47 4.68 -18.83
C LEU A 96 -32.31 5.48 -19.44
N THR A 97 -32.63 6.55 -20.17
CA THR A 97 -31.62 7.39 -20.82
C THR A 97 -31.34 8.68 -20.08
N LYS A 98 -32.33 9.20 -19.33
CA LYS A 98 -32.18 10.45 -18.58
C LYS A 98 -33.00 10.47 -17.30
N ILE A 99 -32.45 11.10 -16.28
CA ILE A 99 -33.22 11.75 -15.22
C ILE A 99 -33.14 13.24 -15.51
N VAL A 100 -34.27 13.83 -15.91
CA VAL A 100 -34.33 15.25 -16.28
C VAL A 100 -34.51 16.12 -15.04
N ASP A 101 -35.25 15.63 -14.05
CA ASP A 101 -35.47 16.31 -12.77
C ASP A 101 -35.82 15.25 -11.70
N PHE A 102 -35.26 15.36 -10.50
CA PHE A 102 -35.68 14.53 -9.36
C PHE A 102 -36.99 15.03 -8.75
N GLY A 103 -37.33 16.31 -8.95
CA GLY A 103 -38.48 16.95 -8.34
C GLY A 103 -38.35 17.13 -6.82
N ASP A 104 -39.40 17.69 -6.23
CA ASP A 104 -39.60 17.82 -4.78
C ASP A 104 -40.86 17.01 -4.43
N ILE A 105 -40.74 15.69 -4.64
CA ILE A 105 -41.76 14.69 -4.31
C ILE A 105 -41.50 14.00 -2.97
N GLY A 106 -40.54 14.49 -2.18
CA GLY A 106 -40.21 13.95 -0.85
C GLY A 106 -39.23 12.77 -0.84
N LEU A 107 -38.36 12.66 -1.85
CA LEU A 107 -37.33 11.62 -1.93
C LEU A 107 -36.35 11.74 -0.77
N THR A 108 -36.17 10.65 -0.02
CA THR A 108 -35.16 10.55 1.04
C THR A 108 -34.10 9.49 0.74
N ASP A 109 -34.33 8.66 -0.28
CA ASP A 109 -33.53 7.49 -0.60
C ASP A 109 -33.52 7.28 -2.13
N LEU A 110 -32.32 7.29 -2.71
CA LEU A 110 -32.06 7.04 -4.13
C LEU A 110 -31.25 5.77 -4.34
N SER A 111 -31.17 4.91 -3.32
CA SER A 111 -30.45 3.65 -3.44
C SER A 111 -31.02 2.81 -4.56
N TYR A 112 -30.14 2.22 -5.40
CA TYR A 112 -30.52 1.46 -6.59
C TYR A 112 -31.38 2.20 -7.64
N CYS A 113 -31.50 3.53 -7.61
CA CYS A 113 -32.38 4.26 -8.57
C CYS A 113 -32.05 3.98 -10.03
N CYS A 114 -30.75 3.76 -10.28
CA CYS A 114 -30.12 3.88 -11.58
C CYS A 114 -29.09 2.76 -11.79
N HIS A 115 -29.15 1.71 -10.95
CA HIS A 115 -28.33 0.53 -11.14
C HIS A 115 -28.64 -0.10 -12.50
N HIS A 116 -27.63 -0.60 -13.21
CA HIS A 116 -27.71 -1.16 -14.56
C HIS A 116 -28.22 -0.19 -15.64
N ALA A 117 -28.32 1.12 -15.36
CA ALA A 117 -28.69 2.13 -16.35
C ALA A 117 -27.53 2.44 -17.31
N ILE A 118 -27.17 1.47 -18.16
CA ILE A 118 -25.98 1.51 -19.04
C ILE A 118 -26.05 2.58 -20.15
N ASN A 119 -27.25 3.14 -20.39
CA ASN A 119 -27.51 4.17 -21.40
C ASN A 119 -27.89 5.52 -20.77
N LEU A 120 -27.70 5.70 -19.46
CA LEU A 120 -27.96 6.96 -18.76
C LEU A 120 -26.92 8.01 -19.16
N ILE A 121 -27.37 9.08 -19.82
CA ILE A 121 -26.51 10.15 -20.37
C ILE A 121 -26.78 11.53 -19.76
N GLU A 122 -27.81 11.66 -18.94
CA GLU A 122 -28.19 12.93 -18.32
C GLU A 122 -28.82 12.65 -16.94
N ILE A 123 -28.37 13.42 -15.96
CA ILE A 123 -28.91 13.46 -14.60
C ILE A 123 -28.91 14.92 -14.12
N PRO A 124 -29.80 15.33 -13.21
CA PRO A 124 -29.82 16.71 -12.75
C PRO A 124 -28.52 17.06 -12.04
N ASN A 125 -28.09 18.31 -12.19
CA ASN A 125 -26.86 18.82 -11.55
C ASN A 125 -27.01 19.05 -10.04
N GLN A 126 -28.16 18.72 -9.44
CA GLN A 126 -28.45 18.81 -8.02
C GLN A 126 -29.30 17.59 -7.62
N ILE A 127 -29.06 17.06 -6.42
CA ILE A 127 -29.92 16.05 -5.80
C ILE A 127 -30.88 16.71 -4.81
N PRO A 128 -32.04 16.09 -4.50
CA PRO A 128 -32.92 16.61 -3.47
C PRO A 128 -32.22 16.62 -2.11
N GLY A 129 -32.21 17.77 -1.42
CA GLY A 129 -31.53 17.92 -0.14
C GLY A 129 -32.11 17.10 1.02
N THR A 130 -33.22 16.38 0.79
CA THR A 130 -33.80 15.43 1.73
C THR A 130 -33.23 14.02 1.62
N VAL A 131 -32.44 13.72 0.57
CA VAL A 131 -31.83 12.42 0.37
C VAL A 131 -30.71 12.19 1.38
N THR A 132 -30.65 10.98 1.93
CA THR A 132 -29.59 10.56 2.87
C THR A 132 -28.87 9.27 2.43
N ASP A 133 -29.37 8.58 1.41
CA ASP A 133 -28.86 7.28 0.95
C ASP A 133 -28.69 7.27 -0.58
N LEU A 134 -27.46 7.05 -1.03
CA LEU A 134 -27.07 6.87 -2.44
C LEU A 134 -26.47 5.47 -2.70
N SER A 135 -26.69 4.52 -1.79
CA SER A 135 -26.10 3.19 -1.91
C SER A 135 -26.50 2.51 -3.21
N HIS A 136 -25.54 1.92 -3.91
CA HIS A 136 -25.79 1.23 -5.19
C HIS A 136 -26.44 2.08 -6.31
N MET A 137 -26.47 3.41 -6.19
CA MET A 137 -27.20 4.29 -7.11
C MET A 137 -26.85 4.03 -8.58
N PHE A 138 -25.56 3.87 -8.90
CA PHE A 138 -25.04 3.59 -10.25
C PHE A 138 -24.36 2.22 -10.35
N GLU A 139 -24.73 1.27 -9.50
CA GLU A 139 -24.20 -0.09 -9.55
C GLU A 139 -24.43 -0.71 -10.95
N ASN A 140 -23.39 -1.26 -11.58
CA ASN A 140 -23.37 -1.82 -12.94
C ASN A 140 -23.83 -0.85 -14.05
N ALA A 141 -23.86 0.46 -13.81
CA ALA A 141 -24.03 1.46 -14.88
C ALA A 141 -22.71 1.64 -15.64
N TYR A 142 -22.32 0.64 -16.45
CA TYR A 142 -20.96 0.49 -16.99
C TYR A 142 -20.39 1.72 -17.72
N ASN A 143 -21.25 2.46 -18.42
CA ASN A 143 -20.87 3.63 -19.22
C ASN A 143 -21.15 4.96 -18.51
N PHE A 144 -21.56 4.93 -17.24
CA PHE A 144 -21.90 6.14 -16.50
C PHE A 144 -20.65 7.02 -16.31
N ASP A 145 -20.68 8.20 -16.90
CA ASP A 145 -19.63 9.23 -16.83
C ASP A 145 -20.28 10.61 -17.02
N VAL A 146 -21.35 10.87 -16.24
CA VAL A 146 -22.12 12.11 -16.29
C VAL A 146 -21.67 13.03 -15.16
N ASP A 147 -21.53 14.32 -15.44
CA ASP A 147 -21.08 15.31 -14.47
C ASP A 147 -22.08 15.47 -13.30
N ILE A 148 -21.59 15.15 -12.11
CA ILE A 148 -22.28 15.22 -10.82
C ILE A 148 -21.46 16.02 -9.79
N SER A 149 -20.47 16.79 -10.26
CA SER A 149 -19.55 17.54 -9.41
C SER A 149 -20.25 18.55 -8.51
N ASP A 150 -21.33 19.16 -8.99
CA ASP A 150 -22.11 20.18 -8.27
C ASP A 150 -23.10 19.61 -7.23
N TRP A 151 -23.19 18.28 -7.05
CA TRP A 151 -24.13 17.69 -6.10
C TRP A 151 -23.81 18.07 -4.65
N ASP A 152 -24.80 18.61 -3.93
CA ASP A 152 -24.72 18.76 -2.47
C ASP A 152 -25.01 17.41 -1.79
N VAL A 153 -23.94 16.70 -1.45
CA VAL A 153 -23.98 15.41 -0.76
C VAL A 153 -23.81 15.52 0.76
N SER A 154 -23.88 16.74 1.32
CA SER A 154 -23.63 16.97 2.75
C SER A 154 -24.64 16.27 3.68
N ASN A 155 -25.82 15.87 3.19
CA ASN A 155 -26.82 15.13 3.98
C ASN A 155 -26.70 13.60 3.84
N ILE A 156 -25.81 13.10 2.98
CA ILE A 156 -25.68 11.68 2.71
C ILE A 156 -24.92 10.98 3.84
N THR A 157 -25.48 9.87 4.34
CA THR A 157 -24.87 9.03 5.37
C THR A 157 -24.35 7.71 4.84
N THR A 158 -24.85 7.25 3.69
CA THR A 158 -24.52 5.95 3.09
C THR A 158 -24.23 6.10 1.60
N MET A 159 -23.05 5.67 1.15
CA MET A 159 -22.62 5.70 -0.26
C MET A 159 -22.00 4.37 -0.72
N ASN A 160 -22.23 3.29 0.01
CA ASN A 160 -21.67 2.00 -0.34
C ASN A 160 -22.08 1.56 -1.75
N SER A 161 -21.14 0.99 -2.50
CA SER A 161 -21.36 0.46 -3.85
C SER A 161 -21.90 1.48 -4.87
N MET A 162 -21.88 2.79 -4.58
CA MET A 162 -22.50 3.81 -5.45
C MET A 162 -22.03 3.71 -6.91
N PHE A 163 -20.73 3.46 -7.14
CA PHE A 163 -20.13 3.27 -8.47
C PHE A 163 -19.60 1.84 -8.68
N TYR A 164 -20.17 0.85 -7.99
CA TYR A 164 -19.82 -0.56 -8.18
C TYR A 164 -19.98 -0.92 -9.67
N HIS A 165 -18.92 -1.39 -10.34
CA HIS A 165 -18.90 -1.70 -11.77
C HIS A 165 -19.25 -0.54 -12.73
N ALA A 166 -19.21 0.72 -12.30
CA ALA A 166 -19.29 1.89 -13.18
C ALA A 166 -17.94 2.10 -13.90
N GLN A 167 -17.61 1.20 -14.82
CA GLN A 167 -16.26 1.03 -15.39
C GLN A 167 -15.65 2.28 -16.02
N HIS A 168 -16.48 3.16 -16.58
CA HIS A 168 -16.03 4.38 -17.26
C HIS A 168 -16.09 5.64 -16.39
N PHE A 169 -16.62 5.55 -15.16
CA PHE A 169 -16.82 6.71 -14.31
C PHE A 169 -15.49 7.37 -13.93
N ASN A 170 -15.34 8.65 -14.27
CA ASN A 170 -14.13 9.42 -13.94
C ASN A 170 -14.42 10.93 -13.77
N MET A 171 -15.59 11.28 -13.21
CA MET A 171 -16.00 12.67 -13.03
C MET A 171 -15.47 13.30 -11.72
N PRO A 172 -15.15 14.61 -11.72
CA PRO A 172 -14.48 15.27 -10.60
C PRO A 172 -15.42 15.46 -9.41
N ILE A 173 -15.39 14.52 -8.47
CA ILE A 173 -16.19 14.53 -7.23
C ILE A 173 -15.39 14.98 -5.99
N GLY A 174 -14.24 15.63 -6.20
CA GLY A 174 -13.35 16.05 -5.12
C GLY A 174 -13.93 17.09 -4.18
N ASP A 175 -14.86 17.92 -4.66
CA ASP A 175 -15.50 19.00 -3.90
C ASP A 175 -16.71 18.53 -3.06
N TRP A 176 -17.02 17.23 -3.08
CA TRP A 176 -18.11 16.65 -2.29
C TRP A 176 -17.83 16.70 -0.79
N ASP A 177 -18.81 17.18 -0.02
CA ASP A 177 -18.81 17.09 1.45
C ASP A 177 -19.31 15.71 1.89
N VAL A 178 -18.36 14.78 2.08
CA VAL A 178 -18.65 13.40 2.53
C VAL A 178 -18.55 13.23 4.05
N SER A 179 -18.49 14.33 4.84
CA SER A 179 -18.19 14.25 6.27
C SER A 179 -19.22 13.47 7.10
N ASN A 180 -20.44 13.26 6.58
CA ASN A 180 -21.50 12.50 7.26
C ASN A 180 -21.58 11.04 6.83
N VAL A 181 -20.77 10.61 5.85
CA VAL A 181 -20.77 9.23 5.35
C VAL A 181 -20.06 8.31 6.33
N THR A 182 -20.71 7.20 6.68
CA THR A 182 -20.13 6.19 7.60
C THR A 182 -19.71 4.89 6.90
N ASP A 183 -20.25 4.64 5.70
CA ASP A 183 -20.02 3.41 4.92
C ASP A 183 -19.67 3.73 3.46
N MET A 184 -18.46 3.36 3.05
CA MET A 184 -17.92 3.50 1.70
C MET A 184 -17.49 2.14 1.09
N GLN A 185 -17.98 1.02 1.63
CA GLN A 185 -17.64 -0.30 1.10
C GLN A 185 -17.95 -0.37 -0.41
N TYR A 186 -17.05 -0.98 -1.18
CA TYR A 186 -17.18 -1.17 -2.63
C TYR A 186 -17.44 0.09 -3.49
N MET A 187 -17.29 1.32 -2.96
CA MET A 187 -17.74 2.55 -3.65
C MET A 187 -17.24 2.65 -5.10
N PHE A 188 -15.98 2.30 -5.38
CA PHE A 188 -15.35 2.30 -6.71
C PHE A 188 -14.90 0.91 -7.18
N TYR A 189 -15.51 -0.16 -6.65
CA TYR A 189 -15.17 -1.52 -7.05
C TYR A 189 -15.38 -1.72 -8.56
N HIS A 190 -14.35 -2.17 -9.30
CA HIS A 190 -14.33 -2.26 -10.77
C HIS A 190 -14.64 -0.96 -11.52
N SER A 191 -14.45 0.21 -10.92
CA SER A 191 -14.42 1.49 -11.65
C SER A 191 -13.07 1.66 -12.35
N TYR A 192 -12.86 0.95 -13.47
CA TYR A 192 -11.55 0.79 -14.10
C TYR A 192 -10.82 2.10 -14.41
N LEU A 193 -11.55 3.14 -14.82
CA LEU A 193 -10.99 4.43 -15.24
C LEU A 193 -10.96 5.50 -14.14
N PHE A 194 -11.48 5.20 -12.95
CA PHE A 194 -11.57 6.19 -11.88
C PHE A 194 -10.16 6.61 -11.41
N ASN A 195 -9.84 7.90 -11.54
CA ASN A 195 -8.60 8.50 -11.09
C ASN A 195 -8.79 10.01 -10.82
N GLN A 196 -9.71 10.34 -9.92
CA GLN A 196 -10.05 11.73 -9.58
C GLN A 196 -9.51 12.13 -8.22
N HIS A 197 -9.21 13.43 -8.08
CA HIS A 197 -8.71 14.00 -6.84
C HIS A 197 -9.79 13.94 -5.76
N ILE A 198 -9.53 13.17 -4.69
CA ILE A 198 -10.42 12.98 -3.54
C ILE A 198 -9.68 13.16 -2.20
N ASN A 199 -8.48 13.75 -2.22
CA ASN A 199 -7.66 13.93 -1.02
C ASN A 199 -8.29 14.88 0.01
N ASP A 200 -9.22 15.73 -0.44
CA ASP A 200 -9.88 16.75 0.40
C ASP A 200 -11.14 16.21 1.11
N TRP A 201 -11.52 14.96 0.86
CA TRP A 201 -12.65 14.32 1.54
C TRP A 201 -12.38 14.13 3.03
N ASP A 202 -13.33 14.54 3.87
CA ASP A 202 -13.36 14.19 5.29
C ASP A 202 -13.97 12.79 5.48
N VAL A 203 -13.11 11.79 5.57
CA VAL A 203 -13.49 10.38 5.78
C VAL A 203 -13.45 9.96 7.26
N SER A 204 -13.33 10.91 8.20
CA SER A 204 -13.11 10.62 9.62
C SER A 204 -14.25 9.84 10.28
N ASN A 205 -15.46 9.86 9.72
CA ASN A 205 -16.62 9.10 10.23
C ASN A 205 -16.79 7.72 9.58
N VAL A 206 -15.96 7.36 8.59
CA VAL A 206 -16.06 6.08 7.88
C VAL A 206 -15.50 4.95 8.73
N THR A 207 -16.24 3.84 8.84
CA THR A 207 -15.82 2.67 9.64
C THR A 207 -15.47 1.43 8.80
N ASP A 208 -15.94 1.37 7.55
CA ASP A 208 -15.71 0.27 6.62
C ASP A 208 -15.30 0.83 5.23
N MET A 209 -14.13 0.40 4.75
CA MET A 209 -13.58 0.74 3.43
C MET A 209 -13.25 -0.51 2.62
N ASN A 210 -13.84 -1.66 2.96
CA ASN A 210 -13.53 -2.90 2.27
C ASN A 210 -13.83 -2.77 0.76
N ASN A 211 -12.96 -3.35 -0.07
CA ASN A 211 -13.08 -3.37 -1.53
C ASN A 211 -13.23 -1.99 -2.23
N MET A 212 -13.05 -0.86 -1.54
CA MET A 212 -13.43 0.47 -2.06
C MET A 212 -12.80 0.77 -3.42
N PHE A 213 -11.52 0.44 -3.62
CA PHE A 213 -10.78 0.62 -4.88
C PHE A 213 -10.39 -0.72 -5.53
N MET A 214 -11.02 -1.84 -5.15
CA MET A 214 -10.67 -3.12 -5.74
C MET A 214 -10.99 -3.11 -7.25
N LYS A 215 -9.96 -3.37 -8.06
CA LYS A 215 -9.95 -3.24 -9.53
C LYS A 215 -10.23 -1.82 -10.06
N ALA A 216 -10.03 -0.76 -9.29
CA ALA A 216 -9.89 0.60 -9.82
C ALA A 216 -8.49 0.73 -10.46
N GLN A 217 -8.32 0.13 -11.64
CA GLN A 217 -7.02 -0.20 -12.21
C GLN A 217 -6.11 1.02 -12.44
N THR A 218 -6.70 2.17 -12.81
CA THR A 218 -5.96 3.41 -13.06
C THR A 218 -5.79 4.30 -11.83
N PHE A 219 -6.40 3.97 -10.69
CA PHE A 219 -6.43 4.84 -9.52
C PHE A 219 -5.03 5.00 -8.90
N ASN A 220 -4.54 6.23 -8.86
CA ASN A 220 -3.26 6.62 -8.30
C ASN A 220 -3.27 8.07 -7.79
N GLU A 221 -4.43 8.58 -7.39
CA GLU A 221 -4.56 9.92 -6.81
C GLU A 221 -4.27 9.95 -5.32
N LYS A 222 -3.76 11.08 -4.85
CA LYS A 222 -3.37 11.27 -3.45
C LYS A 222 -4.58 11.11 -2.51
N ILE A 223 -4.33 10.41 -1.41
CA ILE A 223 -5.26 10.15 -0.30
C ILE A 223 -4.53 10.20 1.05
N ASP A 224 -3.39 10.91 1.09
CA ASP A 224 -2.50 11.00 2.25
C ASP A 224 -3.08 11.81 3.42
N ASN A 225 -4.10 12.64 3.15
CA ASN A 225 -4.77 13.48 4.15
C ASN A 225 -5.94 12.79 4.86
N TRP A 226 -6.34 11.60 4.42
CA TRP A 226 -7.48 10.89 5.00
C TRP A 226 -7.24 10.48 6.45
N ASP A 227 -8.16 10.86 7.34
CA ASP A 227 -8.23 10.33 8.71
C ASP A 227 -8.97 8.99 8.68
N VAL A 228 -8.21 7.89 8.62
CA VAL A 228 -8.74 6.52 8.62
C VAL A 228 -8.76 5.89 10.02
N SER A 229 -8.60 6.70 11.08
CA SER A 229 -8.44 6.21 12.46
C SER A 229 -9.67 5.45 12.98
N ASN A 230 -10.86 5.65 12.41
CA ASN A 230 -12.08 4.92 12.77
C ASN A 230 -12.36 3.68 11.90
N VAL A 231 -11.56 3.43 10.86
CA VAL A 231 -11.76 2.30 9.95
C VAL A 231 -11.34 0.99 10.64
N THR A 232 -12.19 -0.03 10.52
CA THR A 232 -11.96 -1.34 11.14
C THR A 232 -11.68 -2.46 10.13
N ASP A 233 -12.15 -2.32 8.89
CA ASP A 233 -11.94 -3.27 7.79
C ASP A 233 -11.41 -2.54 6.54
N MET A 234 -10.21 -2.94 6.10
CA MET A 234 -9.56 -2.48 4.85
C MET A 234 -9.32 -3.66 3.88
N SER A 235 -9.99 -4.79 4.08
CA SER A 235 -9.82 -5.98 3.26
C SER A 235 -10.10 -5.65 1.79
N PHE A 236 -9.22 -6.14 0.92
CA PHE A 236 -9.27 -5.98 -0.52
C PHE A 236 -9.22 -4.54 -1.03
N MET A 237 -9.01 -3.50 -0.20
CA MET A 237 -9.20 -2.09 -0.57
C MET A 237 -8.53 -1.69 -1.88
N PHE A 238 -7.27 -2.09 -2.12
CA PHE A 238 -6.50 -1.81 -3.35
C PHE A 238 -6.18 -3.06 -4.17
N ARG A 239 -6.94 -4.15 -3.98
CA ARG A 239 -6.73 -5.39 -4.72
C ARG A 239 -6.89 -5.15 -6.23
N ASN A 240 -5.89 -5.51 -7.03
CA ASN A 240 -5.82 -5.24 -8.48
C ASN A 240 -5.91 -3.74 -8.85
N ALA A 241 -5.58 -2.81 -7.95
CA ALA A 241 -5.36 -1.41 -8.30
C ALA A 241 -3.94 -1.28 -8.89
N PHE A 242 -3.81 -1.64 -10.17
CA PHE A 242 -2.50 -1.89 -10.80
C PHE A 242 -1.54 -0.70 -10.77
N GLU A 243 -2.07 0.52 -10.83
CA GLU A 243 -1.29 1.76 -10.87
C GLU A 243 -1.17 2.44 -9.49
N PHE A 244 -1.75 1.88 -8.42
CA PHE A 244 -1.75 2.54 -7.11
C PHE A 244 -0.37 2.50 -6.45
N ASN A 245 0.21 3.68 -6.20
CA ASN A 245 1.51 3.84 -5.52
C ASN A 245 1.60 5.15 -4.70
N GLN A 246 0.49 5.61 -4.13
CA GLN A 246 0.47 6.85 -3.35
C GLN A 246 0.90 6.63 -1.91
N ASN A 247 1.62 7.61 -1.35
CA ASN A 247 2.12 7.55 0.01
C ASN A 247 0.96 7.59 1.01
N ILE A 248 0.78 6.49 1.73
CA ILE A 248 -0.23 6.29 2.79
C ILE A 248 0.43 5.95 4.13
N GLY A 249 1.74 6.17 4.28
CA GLY A 249 2.49 5.87 5.50
C GLY A 249 2.06 6.69 6.72
N SER A 250 1.34 7.80 6.51
CA SER A 250 0.78 8.67 7.55
C SER A 250 -0.54 8.19 8.13
N TRP A 251 -1.20 7.20 7.53
CA TRP A 251 -2.49 6.69 8.00
C TRP A 251 -2.38 6.06 9.40
N ASP A 252 -3.32 6.41 10.27
CA ASP A 252 -3.53 5.73 11.54
C ASP A 252 -4.41 4.50 11.33
N VAL A 253 -3.78 3.33 11.17
CA VAL A 253 -4.47 2.04 10.98
C VAL A 253 -4.65 1.26 12.29
N SER A 254 -4.46 1.91 13.45
CA SER A 254 -4.46 1.22 14.75
C SER A 254 -5.77 0.53 15.10
N ASN A 255 -6.91 0.94 14.53
CA ASN A 255 -8.21 0.28 14.75
C ASN A 255 -8.55 -0.80 13.70
N VAL A 256 -7.73 -0.98 12.67
CA VAL A 256 -7.96 -1.97 11.62
C VAL A 256 -7.70 -3.37 12.18
N ASN A 257 -8.67 -4.27 12.00
CA ASN A 257 -8.54 -5.67 12.41
C ASN A 257 -8.44 -6.65 11.23
N ASN A 258 -8.82 -6.21 10.03
CA ASN A 258 -8.80 -7.01 8.80
C ASN A 258 -8.13 -6.26 7.64
N MET A 259 -7.01 -6.80 7.14
CA MET A 259 -6.27 -6.28 5.99
C MET A 259 -6.16 -7.31 4.85
N GLN A 260 -7.00 -8.35 4.87
CA GLN A 260 -6.94 -9.45 3.90
C GLN A 260 -6.81 -8.92 2.47
N SER A 261 -5.74 -9.31 1.78
CA SER A 261 -5.50 -9.02 0.36
C SER A 261 -5.57 -7.54 -0.03
N MET A 262 -5.27 -6.62 0.90
CA MET A 262 -5.37 -5.17 0.68
C MET A 262 -4.60 -4.70 -0.57
N PHE A 263 -3.38 -5.19 -0.80
CA PHE A 263 -2.54 -4.86 -1.96
C PHE A 263 -2.31 -6.06 -2.91
N PHE A 264 -3.21 -7.05 -2.89
CA PHE A 264 -3.13 -8.21 -3.78
C PHE A 264 -3.11 -7.74 -5.25
N GLN A 265 -2.04 -8.04 -5.99
CA GLN A 265 -1.81 -7.60 -7.37
C GLN A 265 -1.80 -6.07 -7.55
N ALA A 266 -1.49 -5.28 -6.52
CA ALA A 266 -1.11 -3.88 -6.68
C ALA A 266 0.36 -3.81 -7.13
N TYR A 267 0.60 -4.08 -8.41
CA TYR A 267 1.92 -4.47 -8.92
C TYR A 267 3.06 -3.50 -8.59
N ILE A 268 2.80 -2.20 -8.61
CA ILE A 268 3.82 -1.15 -8.44
C ILE A 268 3.83 -0.52 -7.05
N PHE A 269 2.98 -0.98 -6.12
CA PHE A 269 2.89 -0.39 -4.78
C PHE A 269 4.18 -0.65 -4.00
N ASN A 270 4.88 0.42 -3.61
CA ASN A 270 6.15 0.35 -2.87
C ASN A 270 6.34 1.54 -1.92
N GLN A 271 5.28 1.93 -1.21
CA GLN A 271 5.32 3.07 -0.28
C GLN A 271 5.64 2.61 1.14
N ASN A 272 6.41 3.43 1.87
CA ASN A 272 6.82 3.12 3.23
C ASN A 272 5.62 3.13 4.18
N ILE A 273 5.25 1.94 4.65
CA ILE A 273 4.19 1.66 5.62
C ILE A 273 4.72 0.95 6.88
N GLY A 274 6.04 0.98 7.07
CA GLY A 274 6.70 0.34 8.22
C GLY A 274 6.33 0.97 9.57
N SER A 275 5.77 2.19 9.57
CA SER A 275 5.31 2.90 10.77
C SER A 275 3.86 2.61 11.18
N TRP A 276 3.12 1.84 10.40
CA TRP A 276 1.74 1.48 10.72
C TRP A 276 1.64 0.66 12.01
N ASP A 277 0.72 1.04 12.89
CA ASP A 277 0.35 0.22 14.04
C ASP A 277 -0.66 -0.85 13.62
N VAL A 278 -0.14 -2.03 13.30
CA VAL A 278 -0.95 -3.20 12.91
C VAL A 278 -1.28 -4.12 14.09
N SER A 279 -1.09 -3.66 15.33
CA SER A 279 -1.22 -4.51 16.52
C SER A 279 -2.63 -5.08 16.74
N ASN A 280 -3.68 -4.47 16.18
CA ASN A 280 -5.05 -4.98 16.25
C ASN A 280 -5.43 -5.89 15.06
N VAL A 281 -4.57 -6.04 14.06
CA VAL A 281 -4.85 -6.84 12.87
C VAL A 281 -4.80 -8.34 13.22
N THR A 282 -5.87 -9.05 12.85
CA THR A 282 -6.00 -10.51 13.04
C THR A 282 -5.89 -11.29 11.74
N ASN A 283 -6.20 -10.66 10.60
CA ASN A 283 -6.15 -11.26 9.26
C ASN A 283 -5.30 -10.40 8.31
N MET A 284 -4.16 -10.95 7.90
CA MET A 284 -3.20 -10.40 6.94
C MET A 284 -3.02 -11.32 5.72
N GLN A 285 -3.98 -12.20 5.45
CA GLN A 285 -3.86 -13.17 4.36
C GLN A 285 -3.67 -12.44 3.01
N GLY A 286 -2.56 -12.73 2.32
CA GLY A 286 -2.28 -12.26 0.97
C GLY A 286 -2.15 -10.75 0.80
N VAL A 287 -1.84 -9.98 1.85
CA VAL A 287 -1.76 -8.50 1.81
C VAL A 287 -0.94 -8.01 0.61
N PHE A 288 0.23 -8.59 0.35
CA PHE A 288 1.14 -8.22 -0.74
C PHE A 288 1.28 -9.33 -1.80
N TYR A 289 0.29 -10.21 -1.94
CA TYR A 289 0.34 -11.27 -2.95
C TYR A 289 0.49 -10.68 -4.35
N HIS A 290 1.55 -11.04 -5.10
CA HIS A 290 1.90 -10.43 -6.39
C HIS A 290 2.09 -8.90 -6.37
N ALA A 291 2.41 -8.27 -5.23
CA ALA A 291 2.87 -6.88 -5.21
C ALA A 291 4.36 -6.84 -5.62
N HIS A 292 4.62 -6.84 -6.93
CA HIS A 292 5.95 -7.10 -7.50
C HIS A 292 7.05 -6.13 -7.05
N ASP A 293 6.73 -4.85 -6.96
CA ASP A 293 7.71 -3.81 -6.62
C ASP A 293 7.85 -3.58 -5.11
N PHE A 294 7.05 -4.26 -4.27
CA PHE A 294 7.02 -4.01 -2.83
C PHE A 294 8.30 -4.52 -2.14
N ASP A 295 9.09 -3.57 -1.63
CA ASP A 295 10.35 -3.82 -0.91
C ASP A 295 10.54 -2.78 0.21
N GLN A 296 9.68 -2.85 1.24
CA GLN A 296 9.72 -1.95 2.40
C GLN A 296 9.98 -2.71 3.70
N ASN A 297 10.57 -2.01 4.68
CA ASN A 297 10.86 -2.57 5.99
C ASN A 297 9.56 -2.71 6.81
N LEU A 298 9.22 -3.96 7.16
CA LEU A 298 8.05 -4.32 7.98
C LEU A 298 8.42 -4.80 9.40
N GLY A 299 9.67 -4.66 9.83
CA GLY A 299 10.14 -5.16 11.12
C GLY A 299 9.38 -4.58 12.32
N ASN A 300 8.95 -3.32 12.23
CA ASN A 300 8.21 -2.65 13.31
C ASN A 300 6.75 -3.10 13.45
N TRP A 301 6.23 -3.91 12.52
CA TRP A 301 4.86 -4.42 12.62
C TRP A 301 4.70 -5.38 13.79
N ASN A 302 3.78 -5.08 14.69
CA ASN A 302 3.39 -5.99 15.76
C ASN A 302 2.37 -7.01 15.24
N VAL A 303 2.79 -8.26 15.07
CA VAL A 303 1.98 -9.35 14.53
C VAL A 303 1.48 -10.32 15.61
N SER A 304 1.59 -9.96 16.90
CA SER A 304 1.22 -10.84 18.02
C SER A 304 -0.25 -11.29 18.00
N ASN A 305 -1.14 -10.47 17.44
CA ASN A 305 -2.58 -10.77 17.34
C ASN A 305 -2.99 -11.45 16.03
N VAL A 306 -2.06 -11.62 15.08
CA VAL A 306 -2.36 -12.21 13.77
C VAL A 306 -2.68 -13.69 13.93
N THR A 307 -3.79 -14.10 13.34
CA THR A 307 -4.27 -15.50 13.32
C THR A 307 -4.25 -16.10 11.92
N ASP A 308 -4.19 -15.26 10.87
CA ASP A 308 -3.99 -15.67 9.49
C ASP A 308 -3.06 -14.69 8.77
N MET A 309 -1.95 -15.19 8.24
CA MET A 309 -0.99 -14.46 7.40
C MET A 309 -0.57 -15.28 6.18
N GLY A 310 -1.42 -16.24 5.78
CA GLY A 310 -1.16 -17.09 4.62
C GLY A 310 -0.89 -16.23 3.38
N ASP A 311 0.10 -16.63 2.59
CA ASP A 311 0.41 -16.00 1.30
C ASP A 311 0.77 -14.50 1.36
N ILE A 312 1.09 -13.94 2.54
CA ILE A 312 1.29 -12.48 2.72
C ILE A 312 2.24 -11.84 1.70
N LEU A 313 3.38 -12.47 1.38
CA LEU A 313 4.37 -12.01 0.39
C LEU A 313 4.51 -12.99 -0.78
N ASN A 314 3.55 -13.89 -1.02
CA ASN A 314 3.67 -14.84 -2.11
C ASN A 314 3.73 -14.10 -3.47
N PHE A 315 4.77 -14.38 -4.27
CA PHE A 315 5.14 -13.63 -5.47
C PHE A 315 5.51 -12.14 -5.30
N ALA A 316 5.76 -11.69 -4.06
CA ALA A 316 6.52 -10.48 -3.74
C ALA A 316 7.93 -10.88 -3.25
N ILE A 317 8.89 -9.96 -3.33
CA ILE A 317 10.28 -10.21 -2.94
C ILE A 317 10.79 -9.00 -2.16
N LEU A 318 10.99 -9.18 -0.86
CA LEU A 318 11.73 -8.22 -0.06
C LEU A 318 13.24 -8.41 -0.30
N SER A 319 13.97 -7.30 -0.28
CA SER A 319 15.43 -7.32 -0.18
C SER A 319 15.88 -8.04 1.09
N VAL A 320 17.10 -8.58 1.07
CA VAL A 320 17.69 -9.28 2.23
C VAL A 320 17.68 -8.41 3.49
N GLU A 321 17.98 -7.11 3.36
CA GLU A 321 17.95 -6.16 4.47
C GLU A 321 16.54 -6.03 5.09
N ASN A 322 15.52 -5.86 4.26
CA ASN A 322 14.14 -5.74 4.74
C ASN A 322 13.59 -7.05 5.30
N TYR A 323 13.96 -8.19 4.71
CA TYR A 323 13.52 -9.49 5.18
C TYR A 323 14.21 -9.90 6.48
N ASP A 324 15.50 -9.61 6.65
CA ASP A 324 16.23 -9.81 7.91
C ASP A 324 15.63 -8.97 9.03
N ALA A 325 15.31 -7.69 8.75
CA ALA A 325 14.66 -6.83 9.72
C ALA A 325 13.28 -7.37 10.13
N LEU A 326 12.49 -7.86 9.16
CA LEU A 326 11.20 -8.50 9.40
C LEU A 326 11.35 -9.71 10.32
N LEU A 327 12.19 -10.68 9.95
CA LEU A 327 12.36 -11.91 10.72
C LEU A 327 12.83 -11.63 12.14
N ASN A 328 13.89 -10.83 12.30
CA ASN A 328 14.48 -10.51 13.59
C ASN A 328 13.47 -9.84 14.53
N CYS A 329 12.76 -8.82 14.05
CA CYS A 329 11.81 -8.10 14.89
C CYS A 329 10.54 -8.90 15.18
N TRP A 330 10.10 -9.79 14.28
CA TRP A 330 8.94 -10.64 14.53
C TRP A 330 9.26 -11.76 15.52
N ALA A 331 10.45 -12.35 15.44
CA ALA A 331 10.90 -13.41 16.36
C ALA A 331 10.98 -12.95 17.83
N ASP A 332 11.19 -11.65 18.08
CA ASP A 332 11.22 -11.05 19.42
C ASP A 332 9.82 -10.89 20.06
N GLN A 333 8.74 -11.11 19.32
CA GLN A 333 7.36 -10.93 19.79
C GLN A 333 6.80 -12.18 20.46
N THR A 334 5.69 -12.02 21.19
CA THR A 334 4.88 -13.17 21.65
C THR A 334 3.89 -13.54 20.56
N LEU A 335 4.18 -14.60 19.81
CA LEU A 335 3.48 -14.95 18.58
C LEU A 335 2.37 -15.99 18.79
N ASN A 336 1.32 -15.91 17.98
CA ASN A 336 0.35 -17.01 17.85
C ASN A 336 0.99 -18.22 17.16
N PRO A 337 0.78 -19.45 17.67
CA PRO A 337 1.40 -20.62 17.08
C PRO A 337 0.64 -21.15 15.85
N ASN A 338 1.32 -21.96 15.03
CA ASN A 338 0.76 -22.67 13.86
C ASN A 338 0.34 -21.76 12.69
N LEU A 339 1.01 -20.62 12.50
CA LEU A 339 0.77 -19.76 11.35
C LEU A 339 1.50 -20.26 10.10
N ASN A 340 0.87 -20.06 8.94
CA ASN A 340 1.52 -20.24 7.64
C ASN A 340 2.04 -18.88 7.19
N PHE A 341 3.35 -18.69 7.22
CA PHE A 341 4.00 -17.47 6.79
C PHE A 341 4.67 -17.69 5.44
N HIS A 342 4.20 -17.00 4.40
CA HIS A 342 4.80 -17.04 3.07
C HIS A 342 5.64 -15.78 2.84
N GLY A 343 6.96 -15.89 3.05
CA GLY A 343 7.95 -14.83 2.78
C GLY A 343 8.21 -14.57 1.29
N GLY A 344 7.62 -15.38 0.41
CA GLY A 344 7.76 -15.20 -1.04
C GLY A 344 9.02 -15.88 -1.55
N TYR A 345 9.74 -15.21 -2.45
CA TYR A 345 11.10 -15.62 -2.82
C TYR A 345 12.17 -14.79 -2.07
N SER A 346 11.77 -14.05 -1.02
CA SER A 346 12.68 -13.26 -0.19
C SER A 346 13.69 -14.17 0.48
N GLN A 347 14.96 -13.80 0.41
CA GLN A 347 16.05 -14.54 1.06
C GLN A 347 16.49 -13.78 2.31
N TYR A 348 16.94 -14.51 3.33
CA TYR A 348 17.47 -13.93 4.56
C TYR A 348 18.98 -14.17 4.66
N SER A 349 19.71 -13.30 5.35
CA SER A 349 21.14 -13.50 5.62
C SER A 349 21.36 -14.35 6.86
N CYS A 350 22.62 -14.66 7.15
CA CYS A 350 22.98 -15.36 8.38
C CYS A 350 22.56 -14.61 9.65
N ALA A 351 22.39 -13.28 9.59
CA ALA A 351 21.99 -12.45 10.72
C ALA A 351 20.56 -12.74 11.20
N ALA A 352 19.74 -13.41 10.38
CA ALA A 352 18.35 -13.75 10.71
C ALA A 352 18.14 -15.27 10.91
N ILE A 353 19.20 -16.09 10.93
CA ILE A 353 19.08 -17.55 11.17
C ILE A 353 18.40 -17.83 12.51
N ASP A 354 18.87 -17.21 13.58
CA ASP A 354 18.30 -17.40 14.93
C ASP A 354 16.81 -17.02 14.96
N ALA A 355 16.45 -15.92 14.28
CA ALA A 355 15.08 -15.47 14.19
C ALA A 355 14.19 -16.44 13.40
N HIS A 356 14.66 -16.92 12.23
CA HIS A 356 13.97 -17.93 11.45
C HIS A 356 13.77 -19.24 12.24
N ASP A 357 14.78 -19.68 13.00
CA ASP A 357 14.70 -20.86 13.88
C ASP A 357 13.69 -20.65 15.03
N ILE A 358 13.60 -19.44 15.59
CA ILE A 358 12.58 -19.10 16.60
C ILE A 358 11.16 -19.22 16.01
N LEU A 359 10.92 -18.68 14.81
CA LEU A 359 9.60 -18.73 14.15
C LEU A 359 9.18 -20.18 13.87
N THR A 360 10.11 -21.03 13.44
CA THR A 360 9.84 -22.45 13.11
C THR A 360 9.99 -23.41 14.30
N SER A 361 10.41 -22.92 15.46
CA SER A 361 10.59 -23.71 16.68
C SER A 361 9.31 -24.43 17.12
N ALA A 362 9.41 -25.45 17.98
CA ALA A 362 8.24 -26.17 18.48
C ALA A 362 7.22 -25.30 19.24
N THR A 363 7.64 -24.14 19.78
CA THR A 363 6.76 -23.22 20.51
C THR A 363 5.87 -22.41 19.57
N ASN A 364 6.45 -21.85 18.50
CA ASN A 364 5.72 -21.07 17.51
C ASN A 364 5.11 -21.97 16.42
N ASN A 365 5.83 -23.01 15.99
CA ASN A 365 5.40 -24.02 15.03
C ASN A 365 4.89 -23.39 13.72
N TRP A 366 5.51 -22.30 13.25
CA TRP A 366 5.15 -21.69 11.98
C TRP A 366 5.62 -22.56 10.82
N THR A 367 4.83 -22.57 9.75
CA THR A 367 5.28 -23.05 8.44
C THR A 367 5.76 -21.85 7.65
N VAL A 368 7.09 -21.72 7.52
CA VAL A 368 7.72 -20.64 6.75
C VAL A 368 8.02 -21.12 5.34
N SER A 369 7.57 -20.38 4.32
CA SER A 369 7.86 -20.60 2.91
C SER A 369 8.49 -19.34 2.31
N ASP A 370 9.81 -19.36 2.12
CA ASP A 370 10.60 -18.23 1.65
C ASP A 370 11.69 -18.68 0.64
N GLY A 371 12.58 -17.76 0.25
CA GLY A 371 13.73 -18.02 -0.62
C GLY A 371 14.92 -18.70 0.07
N GLY A 372 14.82 -18.98 1.36
CA GLY A 372 15.89 -19.55 2.19
C GLY A 372 17.04 -18.59 2.49
N LEU A 373 18.13 -19.15 3.00
CA LEU A 373 19.38 -18.43 3.25
C LEU A 373 19.95 -17.91 1.92
N ALA A 374 20.25 -16.62 1.85
CA ALA A 374 20.90 -15.99 0.73
C ALA A 374 22.31 -16.58 0.52
N GLU A 375 22.76 -16.68 -0.73
CA GLU A 375 24.16 -17.04 -1.01
C GLU A 375 25.09 -15.93 -0.50
N ASP A 376 26.05 -16.30 0.36
CA ASP A 376 27.08 -15.36 0.79
C ASP A 376 28.09 -15.13 -0.33
N ILE A 377 28.07 -13.91 -0.87
CA ILE A 377 28.97 -13.42 -1.93
C ILE A 377 29.92 -12.33 -1.43
N THR A 378 29.94 -12.04 -0.13
CA THR A 378 30.73 -10.94 0.42
C THR A 378 32.08 -11.43 0.89
N ASN A 379 33.16 -10.70 0.59
CA ASN A 379 34.48 -11.08 1.07
C ASN A 379 34.61 -10.81 2.59
N PRO A 380 35.30 -11.69 3.35
CA PRO A 380 35.66 -11.44 4.75
C PRO A 380 36.55 -10.20 4.89
N THR A 381 36.57 -9.60 6.09
CA THR A 381 37.42 -8.44 6.39
C THR A 381 38.75 -8.89 7.00
N ILE A 382 39.88 -8.36 6.52
CA ILE A 382 41.22 -8.60 7.07
C ILE A 382 41.99 -7.30 7.26
N THR A 383 42.60 -7.13 8.44
CA THR A 383 43.47 -6.00 8.79
C THR A 383 44.86 -6.52 9.11
N CYS A 384 45.84 -6.15 8.26
CA CYS A 384 47.22 -6.59 8.41
C CYS A 384 47.96 -5.89 9.56
N PRO A 385 48.97 -6.55 10.14
CA PRO A 385 49.98 -5.87 10.96
C PRO A 385 50.69 -4.77 10.16
N SER A 386 51.29 -3.81 10.88
CA SER A 386 52.21 -2.85 10.28
C SER A 386 53.54 -3.52 9.89
N ASN A 387 54.27 -2.93 8.95
CA ASN A 387 55.63 -3.38 8.62
C ASN A 387 56.49 -3.50 9.87
N PHE A 388 57.24 -4.59 9.97
CA PHE A 388 58.02 -4.97 11.15
C PHE A 388 59.51 -4.98 10.82
N THR A 389 60.33 -4.39 11.68
CA THR A 389 61.79 -4.35 11.53
C THR A 389 62.46 -4.72 12.84
N VAL A 390 63.41 -5.64 12.80
CA VAL A 390 64.15 -6.09 13.99
C VAL A 390 65.60 -6.43 13.64
N ILE A 391 66.49 -6.21 14.60
CA ILE A 391 67.89 -6.61 14.49
C ILE A 391 68.00 -8.11 14.77
N ALA A 392 68.69 -8.84 13.88
CA ALA A 392 68.90 -10.28 13.97
C ALA A 392 69.68 -10.68 15.22
N ASP A 393 69.52 -11.95 15.66
CA ASP A 393 70.42 -12.54 16.65
C ASP A 393 71.86 -12.60 16.11
N ASP A 394 72.83 -12.11 16.90
CA ASP A 394 74.24 -11.98 16.51
C ASP A 394 74.92 -13.31 16.14
N ILE A 395 74.36 -14.44 16.57
CA ILE A 395 74.90 -15.79 16.34
C ILE A 395 74.19 -16.46 15.16
N THR A 396 72.85 -16.40 15.12
CA THR A 396 72.07 -17.14 14.10
C THR A 396 71.74 -16.32 12.86
N GLN A 397 71.85 -14.99 12.91
CA GLN A 397 71.43 -14.05 11.86
C GLN A 397 69.96 -14.25 11.43
N THR A 398 69.12 -14.60 12.39
CA THR A 398 67.69 -14.83 12.20
C THR A 398 66.88 -14.15 13.29
N TYR A 399 65.57 -14.07 13.07
CA TYR A 399 64.59 -13.70 14.09
C TYR A 399 63.50 -14.76 14.18
N THR A 400 63.12 -15.11 15.41
CA THR A 400 62.02 -16.05 15.69
C THR A 400 60.84 -15.27 16.26
N VAL A 401 59.69 -15.31 15.59
CA VAL A 401 58.45 -14.64 16.03
C VAL A 401 58.01 -15.16 17.41
N GLN A 402 57.63 -14.25 18.31
CA GLN A 402 57.32 -14.48 19.72
C GLN A 402 55.84 -14.20 20.05
N GLY A 403 54.94 -15.06 19.57
CA GLY A 403 53.50 -14.90 19.78
C GLY A 403 52.76 -14.52 18.50
N THR A 404 51.78 -13.64 18.63
CA THR A 404 50.83 -13.26 17.56
C THR A 404 51.06 -11.85 17.04
N GLU A 405 52.23 -11.26 17.28
CA GLU A 405 52.55 -9.87 16.92
C GLU A 405 52.58 -9.62 15.41
N LEU A 406 52.71 -10.69 14.61
CA LEU A 406 52.67 -10.66 13.15
C LEU A 406 51.41 -11.34 12.58
N ASP A 407 50.44 -11.69 13.44
CA ASP A 407 49.18 -12.30 13.03
C ASP A 407 48.13 -11.18 12.79
N PRO A 408 47.39 -11.20 11.67
CA PRO A 408 46.38 -10.19 11.34
C PRO A 408 45.10 -10.38 12.15
N LEU A 409 44.27 -9.34 12.17
CA LEU A 409 42.89 -9.45 12.64
C LEU A 409 41.98 -9.71 11.44
N ALA A 410 41.25 -10.82 11.44
CA ALA A 410 40.22 -11.11 10.46
C ALA A 410 38.86 -11.28 11.14
N TYR A 411 37.82 -10.81 10.46
CA TYR A 411 36.45 -10.90 10.90
C TYR A 411 35.54 -11.15 9.69
N ASP A 412 34.59 -12.07 9.86
CA ASP A 412 33.57 -12.38 8.88
C ASP A 412 32.20 -12.08 9.49
N TYR A 413 31.44 -11.21 8.82
CA TYR A 413 30.08 -10.84 9.23
C TYR A 413 29.05 -11.89 8.77
N ASN A 414 29.44 -12.85 7.91
CA ASN A 414 28.51 -13.61 7.09
C ASN A 414 28.42 -15.13 7.32
N CYS A 415 29.20 -15.70 8.26
CA CYS A 415 28.92 -16.92 9.03
C CYS A 415 30.17 -17.38 9.81
N GLU A 416 30.03 -18.16 10.88
CA GLU A 416 31.19 -18.80 11.52
C GLU A 416 31.90 -19.77 10.58
N GLY A 417 33.25 -19.74 10.57
CA GLY A 417 34.10 -20.75 9.97
C GLY A 417 35.11 -20.27 8.93
N SER A 418 35.29 -18.95 8.75
CA SER A 418 36.41 -18.40 7.97
C SER A 418 37.76 -18.97 8.44
N PHE A 419 38.63 -19.34 7.50
CA PHE A 419 40.00 -19.74 7.80
C PHE A 419 41.00 -18.71 7.28
N ILE A 420 42.12 -18.61 7.98
CA ILE A 420 43.18 -17.64 7.69
C ILE A 420 44.52 -18.35 7.54
N VAL A 421 45.26 -18.02 6.49
CA VAL A 421 46.56 -18.63 6.19
C VAL A 421 47.55 -17.59 5.67
N ASN A 422 48.84 -17.82 5.87
CA ASN A 422 49.92 -17.05 5.25
C ASN A 422 50.71 -17.87 4.22
N ASP A 423 51.34 -17.17 3.27
CA ASP A 423 52.16 -17.77 2.21
C ASP A 423 53.55 -18.25 2.68
N TYR A 424 53.98 -17.87 3.88
CA TYR A 424 55.30 -18.20 4.41
C TYR A 424 55.37 -19.61 5.02
N ASN A 425 54.40 -19.98 5.87
CA ASN A 425 54.36 -21.27 6.56
C ASN A 425 53.05 -22.06 6.37
N SER A 426 52.10 -21.54 5.57
CA SER A 426 50.81 -22.18 5.29
C SER A 426 49.97 -22.47 6.54
N SER A 427 50.09 -21.63 7.57
CA SER A 427 49.32 -21.77 8.81
C SER A 427 48.63 -20.46 9.19
N ASN A 428 47.79 -20.51 10.22
CA ASN A 428 47.04 -19.38 10.74
C ASN A 428 47.82 -18.49 11.74
N SER A 429 49.11 -18.77 11.95
CA SER A 429 49.96 -17.99 12.83
C SER A 429 51.42 -18.01 12.39
N LEU A 430 52.14 -16.91 12.58
CA LEU A 430 53.59 -16.86 12.40
C LEU A 430 54.36 -17.21 13.68
N ASN A 431 53.70 -17.52 14.79
CA ASN A 431 54.38 -17.84 16.05
C ASN A 431 55.44 -18.95 15.90
N ASN A 432 56.64 -18.75 16.45
CA ASN A 432 57.82 -19.63 16.33
C ASN A 432 58.38 -19.78 14.91
N THR A 433 57.91 -18.98 13.95
CA THR A 433 58.47 -18.95 12.59
C THR A 433 59.80 -18.20 12.59
N ILE A 434 60.78 -18.69 11.83
CA ILE A 434 62.12 -18.10 11.72
C ILE A 434 62.22 -17.32 10.41
N PHE A 435 62.54 -16.03 10.50
CA PHE A 435 62.89 -15.15 9.38
C PHE A 435 64.40 -14.98 9.28
N ASN A 436 64.94 -15.06 8.07
CA ASN A 436 66.35 -14.83 7.78
C ASN A 436 66.62 -13.35 7.50
N LEU A 437 67.91 -12.98 7.48
CA LEU A 437 68.36 -11.64 7.09
C LEU A 437 67.73 -11.16 5.77
N GLY A 438 67.31 -9.90 5.74
CA GLY A 438 66.67 -9.25 4.61
C GLY A 438 65.19 -8.96 4.84
N THR A 439 64.52 -8.46 3.80
CA THR A 439 63.09 -8.17 3.80
C THR A 439 62.31 -9.33 3.20
N THR A 440 61.34 -9.83 3.95
CA THR A 440 60.36 -10.84 3.52
C THR A 440 58.98 -10.20 3.51
N CYS A 441 58.29 -10.20 2.37
CA CYS A 441 56.88 -9.83 2.28
C CYS A 441 56.04 -11.06 2.64
N VAL A 442 55.14 -10.91 3.60
CA VAL A 442 54.20 -11.96 3.99
C VAL A 442 52.81 -11.58 3.47
N LEU A 443 52.19 -12.48 2.74
CA LEU A 443 50.80 -12.38 2.29
C LEU A 443 49.90 -13.23 3.18
N TRP A 444 48.92 -12.60 3.79
CA TRP A 444 47.82 -13.26 4.47
C TRP A 444 46.59 -13.34 3.56
N THR A 445 45.93 -14.49 3.59
CA THR A 445 44.68 -14.78 2.90
C THR A 445 43.67 -15.24 3.93
N VAL A 446 42.52 -14.59 3.97
CA VAL A 446 41.33 -15.08 4.66
C VAL A 446 40.32 -15.52 3.61
N GLU A 447 39.72 -16.69 3.83
CA GLU A 447 38.68 -17.26 2.99
C GLU A 447 37.54 -17.70 3.90
N ASP A 448 36.32 -17.30 3.57
CA ASP A 448 35.12 -17.76 4.29
C ASP A 448 34.70 -19.17 3.84
N ASN A 449 33.65 -19.71 4.46
CA ASN A 449 33.13 -21.04 4.10
C ASN A 449 32.46 -21.10 2.72
N ASN A 450 32.24 -19.94 2.09
CA ASN A 450 31.57 -19.78 0.81
C ASN A 450 32.58 -19.53 -0.32
N GLY A 451 33.88 -19.49 0.00
CA GLY A 451 34.97 -19.30 -0.95
C GLY A 451 35.22 -17.85 -1.33
N ASN A 452 34.64 -16.88 -0.61
CA ASN A 452 34.98 -15.47 -0.80
C ASN A 452 36.32 -15.18 -0.10
N ILE A 453 37.18 -14.42 -0.77
CA ILE A 453 38.59 -14.28 -0.39
C ILE A 453 38.95 -12.81 -0.21
N ASN A 454 39.66 -12.51 0.86
CA ASN A 454 40.35 -11.24 1.03
C ASN A 454 41.81 -11.46 1.42
N THR A 455 42.68 -10.52 1.04
CA THR A 455 44.12 -10.64 1.29
C THR A 455 44.70 -9.34 1.81
N CYS A 456 45.77 -9.44 2.58
CA CYS A 456 46.59 -8.30 2.96
C CYS A 456 48.06 -8.72 3.09
N SER A 457 48.99 -7.79 2.90
CA SER A 457 50.42 -8.06 3.04
C SER A 457 51.16 -6.98 3.82
N PHE A 458 52.29 -7.37 4.41
CA PHE A 458 53.20 -6.50 5.14
C PHE A 458 54.64 -7.03 5.04
N ASP A 459 55.62 -6.16 5.29
CA ASP A 459 57.04 -6.50 5.23
C ASP A 459 57.62 -6.83 6.62
N VAL A 460 58.39 -7.91 6.71
CA VAL A 460 59.24 -8.28 7.85
C VAL A 460 60.70 -8.11 7.44
N THR A 461 61.41 -7.14 8.03
CA THR A 461 62.81 -6.83 7.71
C THR A 461 63.72 -7.21 8.87
N ILE A 462 64.66 -8.13 8.61
CA ILE A 462 65.67 -8.59 9.55
C ILE A 462 67.02 -8.00 9.16
N GLU A 463 67.58 -7.13 10.00
CA GLU A 463 68.81 -6.39 9.70
C GLU A 463 69.97 -6.81 10.61
N THR A 464 71.21 -6.61 10.14
CA THR A 464 72.38 -6.66 11.03
C THR A 464 72.78 -5.26 11.48
N TYR A 465 73.54 -5.16 12.56
CA TYR A 465 74.13 -3.90 13.03
C TYR A 465 74.96 -3.16 11.96
N THR A 466 75.39 -3.80 10.88
CA THR A 466 76.12 -3.17 9.77
C THR A 466 75.24 -2.57 8.68
N ASP A 467 73.94 -2.88 8.67
CA ASP A 467 72.99 -2.46 7.64
C ASP A 467 72.18 -1.21 8.02
N ILE A 468 72.20 -0.80 9.30
CA ILE A 468 71.67 0.49 9.72
C ILE A 468 72.56 1.57 9.11
N PRO A 469 72.03 2.49 8.27
CA PRO A 469 72.83 3.61 7.80
C PRO A 469 73.34 4.38 9.02
N ASN A 470 74.66 4.44 9.19
CA ASN A 470 75.31 5.25 10.22
C ASN A 470 74.74 6.68 10.16
N GLU A 471 73.80 7.01 11.05
CA GLU A 471 73.65 8.39 11.47
C GLU A 471 74.95 8.74 12.19
N GLU A 472 75.73 9.60 11.55
CA GLU A 472 76.99 10.11 12.09
C GLU A 472 76.79 10.64 13.51
N GLY A 473 77.51 10.01 14.45
CA GLY A 473 78.08 10.72 15.60
C GLY A 473 77.39 10.52 16.94
N LYS A 474 77.99 9.65 17.77
CA LYS A 474 78.57 10.03 19.09
C LYS A 474 79.03 8.77 19.84
N PHE A 475 80.29 8.40 19.69
CA PHE A 475 81.02 7.72 20.76
C PHE A 475 81.67 8.79 21.63
N GLU A 476 81.01 9.21 22.71
CA GLU A 476 81.72 9.88 23.82
C GLU A 476 82.28 8.81 24.76
N PHE A 477 83.57 8.56 24.64
CA PHE A 477 84.36 7.96 25.72
C PHE A 477 84.46 8.97 26.87
N SER A 478 83.70 8.78 27.96
CA SER A 478 83.95 9.53 29.20
C SER A 478 85.12 8.89 29.96
N ILE A 479 86.33 9.40 29.71
CA ILE A 479 87.49 9.13 30.56
C ILE A 479 87.46 10.15 31.71
N TYR A 480 87.15 9.70 32.92
CA TYR A 480 87.29 10.52 34.13
C TYR A 480 88.76 10.86 34.38
N PRO A 481 89.15 12.13 34.58
CA PRO A 481 90.44 12.45 35.17
C PRO A 481 90.37 12.23 36.69
N ASN A 482 91.25 11.35 37.18
CA ASN A 482 91.55 11.19 38.59
C ASN A 482 92.23 12.47 39.11
N PRO A 483 91.88 13.02 40.29
CA PRO A 483 92.54 14.20 40.83
C PRO A 483 93.92 13.81 41.39
N VAL A 484 94.96 14.51 40.96
CA VAL A 484 96.30 14.45 41.55
C VAL A 484 96.42 15.63 42.53
N ASN A 485 96.89 15.33 43.74
CA ASN A 485 97.75 16.27 44.47
C ASN A 485 99.16 16.17 43.89
#